data_AF-A0A3N2N7I1-F1
#
_entry.id   AF-A0A3N2N7I1-F1
#
_cell.length_a   1.000
_cell.length_b   1.000
_cell.length_c   1.000
_cell.angle_alpha   90.00
_cell.angle_beta   90.00
_cell.angle_gamma   90.00
#
_symmetry.space_group_name_H-M   'P 1'
#
loop_
_entity.id
_entity.type
_entity.pdbx_description
1 polymer ?
#
loop_
_entity_poly.entity_id
_entity_poly.type
_entity_poly.pdbx_seq_one_letter_code
_entity_poly.pdbx_strand_id
1 'polypeptide(L)' 'MFRADGYGSLLCPLTPNGVKGFLPKPLRWVVERTFAWLDSCHRLTGNYETTNESAEEMIDFAAIKFLITKI' A
#
# COMPACT_ATOMS: atom_id res chain seq x y z
N MET A 1 -38.46 -11.53 -14.02
CA MET A 1 -38.31 -10.31 -14.84
C MET A 1 -37.33 -9.36 -14.16
N PHE A 2 -36.04 -9.61 -14.28
CA PHE A 2 -34.99 -8.59 -14.30
C PHE A 2 -33.95 -9.13 -15.28
N ARG A 3 -33.65 -8.30 -16.27
CA ARG A 3 -33.07 -8.66 -17.55
C ARG A 3 -31.60 -9.03 -17.37
N ALA A 4 -31.16 -10.09 -18.04
CA ALA A 4 -29.76 -10.45 -18.17
C ALA A 4 -29.10 -9.45 -19.14
N ASP A 5 -28.69 -8.30 -18.61
CA ASP A 5 -27.83 -7.38 -19.35
C ASP A 5 -26.37 -7.84 -19.18
N GLY A 6 -25.69 -7.96 -20.32
CA GLY A 6 -24.42 -8.67 -20.46
C GLY A 6 -23.23 -8.01 -19.75
N TYR A 7 -22.92 -8.47 -18.55
CA TYR A 7 -21.61 -8.30 -17.92
C TYR A 7 -20.73 -9.50 -18.25
N GLY A 8 -20.36 -9.63 -19.52
CA GLY A 8 -19.16 -10.39 -19.87
C GLY A 8 -17.94 -9.70 -19.27
N SER A 9 -17.07 -10.46 -18.62
CA SER A 9 -15.77 -10.07 -18.04
C SER A 9 -15.76 -9.34 -16.68
N LEU A 10 -16.09 -10.06 -15.61
CA LEU A 10 -15.43 -9.85 -14.31
C LEU A 10 -13.99 -10.40 -14.37
N LEU A 11 -13.16 -9.81 -15.24
CA LEU A 11 -11.71 -9.97 -15.19
C LEU A 11 -11.20 -8.85 -14.28
N CYS A 12 -10.59 -9.22 -13.16
CA CYS A 12 -9.94 -8.33 -12.21
C CYS A 12 -9.21 -7.17 -12.94
N PRO A 13 -9.51 -5.89 -12.64
CA PRO A 13 -9.00 -4.75 -13.41
C PRO A 13 -7.52 -4.41 -13.13
N LEU A 14 -6.76 -5.31 -12.50
CA LEU A 14 -5.42 -5.00 -11.96
C LEU A 14 -4.27 -5.74 -12.66
N THR A 15 -4.55 -6.56 -13.66
CA THR A 15 -3.49 -7.16 -14.49
C THR A 15 -3.32 -6.35 -15.77
N PRO A 16 -2.13 -5.77 -16.05
CA PRO A 16 -1.92 -5.02 -17.28
C PRO A 16 -2.20 -5.83 -18.56
N ASN A 17 -2.16 -7.17 -18.47
CA ASN A 17 -2.17 -8.07 -19.62
C ASN A 17 -3.21 -9.21 -19.52
N GLY A 18 -4.19 -9.14 -18.60
CA GLY A 18 -5.26 -10.16 -18.49
C GLY A 18 -4.78 -11.59 -18.15
N VAL A 19 -3.54 -11.75 -17.68
CA VAL A 19 -2.94 -13.04 -17.34
C VAL A 19 -3.52 -13.53 -16.02
N LYS A 20 -4.14 -14.72 -16.01
CA LYS A 20 -4.57 -15.38 -14.77
C LYS A 20 -3.34 -15.91 -14.03
N GLY A 21 -2.91 -15.23 -12.97
CA GLY A 21 -1.83 -15.71 -12.10
C GLY A 21 -1.12 -14.60 -11.33
N PHE A 22 -0.21 -14.99 -10.43
CA PHE A 22 0.65 -14.06 -9.70
C PHE A 22 1.83 -13.64 -10.58
N LEU A 23 1.83 -12.39 -11.05
CA LEU A 23 2.97 -11.80 -11.74
C LEU A 23 3.72 -10.88 -10.76
N PRO A 24 4.90 -11.28 -10.23
CA PRO A 24 5.64 -10.42 -9.32
C PRO A 24 6.05 -9.13 -10.04
N LYS A 25 5.64 -7.98 -9.51
CA LYS A 25 6.10 -6.68 -10.02
C LYS A 25 7.58 -6.50 -9.68
N PRO A 26 8.40 -6.00 -10.61
CA PRO A 26 9.77 -5.63 -10.27
C PRO A 26 9.75 -4.61 -9.13
N LEU A 27 10.69 -4.71 -8.19
CA LEU A 27 10.82 -3.87 -6.99
C LEU A 27 9.74 -4.02 -5.90
N ARG A 28 8.79 -4.97 -6.04
CA ARG A 28 7.77 -5.23 -5.01
C ARG A 28 8.36 -5.43 -3.61
N TRP A 29 9.44 -6.20 -3.51
CA TRP A 29 10.09 -6.51 -2.23
C TRP A 29 10.65 -5.26 -1.54
N VAL A 30 11.06 -4.24 -2.30
CA VAL A 30 11.58 -2.97 -1.75
C VAL A 30 10.46 -2.24 -1.04
N VAL A 31 9.30 -2.13 -1.70
CA VAL A 31 8.11 -1.46 -1.18
C VAL A 31 7.55 -2.20 0.05
N GLU A 32 7.43 -3.52 -0.02
CA GLU A 32 6.96 -4.32 1.11
C GLU A 32 7.90 -4.20 2.32
N ARG A 33 9.22 -4.14 2.07
CA ARG A 33 10.21 -3.97 3.13
C ARG A 33 10.15 -2.60 3.78
N THR A 34 9.92 -1.53 3.01
CA THR A 34 9.71 -0.19 3.59
C THR A 34 8.47 -0.16 4.48
N PHE A 35 7.38 -0.82 4.09
CA PHE A 35 6.19 -0.91 4.93
C PHE A 35 6.41 -1.74 6.20
N ALA A 36 7.16 -2.85 6.11
CA ALA A 36 7.52 -3.64 7.29
C ALA A 36 8.35 -2.86 8.32
N TRP A 37 9.19 -1.92 7.87
CA TRP A 37 9.94 -1.03 8.76
C TRP A 37 9.05 0.03 9.41
N LEU A 38 8.11 0.59 8.65
CA LEU A 38 7.15 1.56 9.18
C LEU A 38 6.17 0.92 10.18
N ASP A 39 5.81 -0.36 10.00
CA ASP A 39 4.94 -1.11 10.91
C ASP A 39 5.54 -1.26 12.33
N SER A 40 6.86 -1.19 12.45
CA SER A 40 7.53 -1.15 13.77
C SER A 40 7.21 0.13 14.57
N CYS A 41 6.69 1.17 13.91
CA CYS A 41 6.16 2.36 14.56
C CYS A 41 4.65 2.21 14.76
N HIS A 42 4.23 1.60 15.88
CA HIS A 42 2.82 1.43 16.25
C HIS A 42 1.96 2.71 16.20
N ARG A 43 2.58 3.89 16.29
CA ARG A 43 1.88 5.17 16.12
C ARG A 43 1.24 5.33 14.74
N LEU A 44 1.78 4.67 13.69
CA LEU A 44 1.26 4.72 12.32
C LEU A 44 0.12 3.72 12.06
N THR A 45 -0.27 2.89 13.04
CA THR A 45 -1.38 1.92 12.88
C THR A 45 -2.73 2.61 12.61
N GLY A 46 -2.86 3.90 12.91
CA GLY A 46 -4.00 4.72 12.54
C GLY A 46 -3.60 6.19 12.37
N ASN A 47 -4.38 6.96 11.61
CA ASN A 47 -4.21 8.39 11.54
C ASN A 47 -4.90 9.05 12.73
N TYR A 48 -4.11 9.54 13.69
CA TYR A 48 -4.61 10.25 14.87
C TYR A 48 -4.55 11.77 14.72
N GLU A 49 -3.93 12.26 13.64
CA GLU A 49 -3.72 13.68 13.45
C GLU A 49 -4.98 14.36 12.93
N THR A 50 -5.18 15.61 13.33
CA THR A 50 -6.35 16.40 12.93
C THR A 50 -6.27 16.85 11.48
N THR A 51 -5.05 17.07 10.97
CA THR A 51 -4.79 17.52 9.60
C THR A 51 -4.02 16.47 8.83
N ASN A 52 -4.23 16.42 7.52
CA ASN A 52 -3.48 15.52 6.63
C ASN A 52 -1.99 15.89 6.59
N GLU A 53 -1.66 17.18 6.65
CA GLU A 53 -0.27 17.66 6.68
C GLU A 53 0.49 17.08 7.87
N SER A 54 -0.10 17.10 9.07
CA SER A 54 0.52 16.51 10.25
C SER A 54 0.62 14.99 10.16
N ALA A 55 -0.35 14.34 9.51
CA ALA A 55 -0.30 12.90 9.25
C ALA A 55 0.84 12.52 8.30
N GLU A 56 1.10 13.34 7.28
CA GLU A 56 2.24 13.19 6.36
C GLU A 56 3.58 13.37 7.09
N GLU A 57 3.70 14.42 7.91
CA GLU A 57 4.90 14.68 8.73
C GLU A 57 5.21 13.50 9.67
N MET A 58 4.20 12.81 10.19
CA MET A 58 4.39 11.63 11.03
C MET A 58 5.03 10.45 10.30
N ILE A 59 4.77 10.29 9.00
CA ILE A 59 5.41 9.27 8.17
C ILE A 59 6.88 9.63 7.96
N ASP A 60 7.18 10.89 7.66
CA ASP A 60 8.55 11.38 7.49
C ASP A 60 9.36 11.22 8.77
N PHE A 61 8.77 11.54 9.92
CA PHE A 61 9.39 11.34 11.22
C PHE A 61 9.72 9.87 11.48
N ALA A 62 8.81 8.94 11.14
CA ALA A 62 9.05 7.51 11.28
C ALA A 62 10.21 7.02 10.39
N ALA A 63 10.31 7.54 9.16
CA ALA A 63 11.41 7.23 8.25
C ALA A 63 12.76 7.74 8.81
N ILE A 64 12.81 8.98 9.33
CA ILE A 64 14.02 9.55 9.96
C ILE A 64 14.44 8.72 11.18
N LYS A 65 13.48 8.38 12.06
CA LYS A 65 13.75 7.54 13.24
C LYS A 65 14.35 6.20 12.83
N PHE A 66 13.82 5.57 11.78
CA PHE A 66 14.35 4.32 11.26
C PHE A 66 15.80 4.48 10.79
N LEU A 67 16.10 5.54 10.02
CA LEU A 67 17.46 5.81 9.54
C LEU A 67 18.45 6.02 10.70
N ILE A 68 18.08 6.79 11.72
CA ILE A 68 18.94 7.05 12.89
C ILE A 68 19.20 5.77 13.68
N THR A 69 18.20 4.89 13.83
CA THR A 69 18.32 3.65 14.63
C THR A 69 19.16 2.57 13.92
N LYS A 70 19.34 2.69 12.60
CA LYS A 70 20.00 1.67 11.76
C LYS A 70 21.41 2.05 11.31
N ILE A 71 21.85 3.27 11.58
CA ILE A 71 23.25 3.71 11.50
C ILE A 71 23.95 3.36 12.81
#